data_AF-W9V7B2-F1
#
_entry.id   AF-W9V7B2-F1
#
_cell.length_a   1.000
_cell.length_b   1.000
_cell.length_c   1.000
_cell.angle_alpha   90.00
_cell.angle_beta   90.00
_cell.angle_gamma   90.00
#
_symmetry.space_group_name_H-M   'P 1'
#
loop_
_entity.id
_entity.type
_entity.pdbx_description
1 polymer ?
#
loop_
_entity_poly.entity_id
_entity_poly.type
_entity_poly.pdbx_seq_one_letter_code
_entity_poly.pdbx_strand_id
1 'polypeptide(L)'
;MERIIARMLALGVAPNASQLRPAALGTDLPALLQADYAFELELVQLYLDAARHGARIGSRDDRIFFQDLLEEEQAHARDLIQWMQSLDRPIQDAPQRRIGR
;
A
#
# COMPACT_ATOMS: atom_id res chain seq x y z
N MET A 1 -0.23 -9.39 -3.43
CA MET A 1 0.29 -9.80 -4.76
C MET A 1 -0.20 -11.17 -5.22
N GLU A 2 -0.11 -12.24 -4.40
CA GLU A 2 -0.52 -13.60 -4.80
C GLU A 2 -2.00 -13.73 -5.23
N ARG A 3 -2.93 -13.01 -4.58
CA ARG A 3 -4.37 -13.05 -4.88
C ARG A 3 -4.73 -12.53 -6.29
N ILE A 4 -4.02 -11.53 -6.78
CA ILE A 4 -4.22 -10.96 -8.14
C ILE A 4 -3.69 -11.90 -9.22
N ILE A 5 -2.51 -12.49 -8.99
CA ILE A 5 -1.93 -13.47 -9.91
C ILE A 5 -2.84 -14.69 -10.01
N ALA A 6 -3.37 -15.18 -8.89
CA ALA A 6 -4.32 -16.28 -8.85
C ALA A 6 -5.63 -15.97 -9.61
N ARG A 7 -6.18 -14.75 -9.47
CA ARG A 7 -7.38 -14.31 -10.21
C ARG A 7 -7.11 -14.17 -11.72
N MET A 8 -5.97 -13.59 -12.10
CA MET A 8 -5.58 -13.45 -13.52
C MET A 8 -5.39 -14.81 -14.19
N LEU A 9 -4.74 -15.77 -13.52
CA LEU A 9 -4.65 -17.16 -13.96
C LEU A 9 -6.03 -17.82 -14.05
N ALA A 10 -6.92 -17.60 -13.08
CA ALA A 10 -8.28 -18.14 -13.10
C ALA A 10 -9.16 -17.56 -14.21
N LEU A 11 -8.90 -16.32 -14.63
CA LEU A 11 -9.59 -15.64 -15.74
C LEU A 11 -8.94 -15.90 -17.12
N GLY A 12 -7.89 -16.72 -17.18
CA GLY A 12 -7.19 -17.08 -18.42
C GLY A 12 -6.32 -15.97 -19.01
N VAL A 13 -6.02 -14.93 -18.23
CA VAL A 13 -5.20 -13.79 -18.65
C VAL A 13 -3.80 -13.94 -18.03
N ALA A 14 -2.75 -14.00 -18.86
CA ALA A 14 -1.39 -13.96 -18.34
C ALA A 14 -1.16 -12.61 -17.65
N PRO A 15 -0.66 -12.57 -16.40
CA PRO A 15 -0.29 -11.32 -15.78
C PRO A 15 0.80 -10.68 -16.64
N ASN A 16 0.46 -9.61 -17.35
CA ASN A 16 1.50 -8.68 -17.78
C ASN A 16 2.06 -8.14 -16.47
N ALA A 17 3.18 -8.73 -16.05
CA ALA A 17 4.01 -8.22 -14.98
C ALA A 17 4.38 -6.79 -15.39
N SER A 18 3.52 -5.87 -14.97
CA SER A 18 3.65 -4.43 -15.12
C SER A 18 5.12 -4.12 -14.91
N GLN A 19 5.75 -3.50 -15.91
CA GLN A 19 7.15 -3.07 -15.86
C GLN A 19 7.42 -2.54 -14.45
N LEU A 20 8.11 -3.33 -13.64
CA LEU A 20 8.38 -2.97 -12.26
C LEU A 20 9.19 -1.68 -12.35
N ARG A 21 8.57 -0.55 -11.95
CA ARG A 21 9.30 0.71 -11.86
C ARG A 21 10.52 0.42 -10.98
N PRO A 22 11.73 0.82 -11.40
CA PRO A 22 12.90 0.62 -10.57
C PRO A 22 12.60 1.11 -9.17
N ALA A 23 12.77 0.26 -8.16
CA ALA A 23 12.56 0.66 -6.78
C ALA A 23 13.44 1.90 -6.54
N ALA A 24 12.80 3.06 -6.36
CA ALA A 24 13.52 4.26 -6.00
C ALA A 24 13.99 4.05 -4.57
N LEU A 25 15.22 3.58 -4.41
CA LEU A 25 15.88 3.53 -3.12
C LEU A 25 16.08 4.98 -2.69
N GLY A 26 15.11 5.51 -1.92
CA GLY A 26 15.25 6.79 -1.25
C GLY A 26 16.60 6.82 -0.54
N THR A 27 17.31 7.93 -0.65
CA THR A 27 18.64 8.08 -0.03
C THR A 27 18.54 8.03 1.50
N ASP A 28 17.33 8.24 2.03
CA ASP A 28 16.95 8.15 3.44
C ASP A 28 15.56 7.48 3.62
N LEU A 29 15.28 7.05 4.85
CA LEU A 29 14.02 6.39 5.21
C LEU A 29 12.77 7.26 4.92
N PRO A 30 12.75 8.58 5.18
CA PRO A 30 11.61 9.42 4.85
C PRO A 30 11.31 9.47 3.34
N ALA A 31 12.33 9.56 2.47
CA ALA A 31 12.10 9.56 1.03
C ALA A 31 11.55 8.21 0.54
N LEU A 32 12.02 7.09 1.12
CA LEU A 32 11.49 5.77 0.81
C LEU A 32 10.00 5.66 1.19
N LEU A 33 9.64 6.07 2.41
CA LEU A 33 8.25 6.04 2.86
C LEU A 33 7.34 6.92 2.00
N GLN A 34 7.84 8.09 1.55
CA GLN A 34 7.08 8.97 0.66
C GLN A 34 6.85 8.34 -0.72
N ALA A 35 7.86 7.65 -1.26
CA ALA A 35 7.73 6.92 -2.51
C ALA A 35 6.74 5.75 -2.38
N ASP A 36 6.80 4.99 -1.28
CA ASP A 36 5.86 3.91 -0.99
C ASP A 36 4.44 4.45 -0.84
N TYR A 37 4.25 5.55 -0.10
CA TYR A 37 2.93 6.15 0.08
C TYR A 37 2.32 6.66 -1.24
N ALA A 38 3.13 7.25 -2.11
CA ALA A 38 2.68 7.66 -3.44
C ALA A 38 2.22 6.45 -4.26
N PHE A 39 2.95 5.33 -4.16
CA PHE A 39 2.59 4.09 -4.83
C PHE A 39 1.28 3.50 -4.29
N GLU A 40 1.07 3.50 -2.96
CA GLU A 40 -0.19 3.05 -2.36
C GLU A 40 -1.39 3.88 -2.84
N LEU A 41 -1.24 5.20 -2.96
CA LEU A 41 -2.31 6.06 -3.48
C LEU A 41 -2.67 5.74 -4.94
N GLU A 42 -1.68 5.41 -5.77
CA GLU A 42 -1.93 4.96 -7.14
C GLU A 42 -2.73 3.65 -7.17
N LEU A 43 -2.39 2.68 -6.31
CA LEU A 43 -3.12 1.42 -6.20
C LEU A 43 -4.55 1.60 -5.68
N VAL A 44 -4.76 2.48 -4.69
CA VAL A 44 -6.09 2.86 -4.19
C VAL A 44 -6.96 3.38 -5.34
N GLN A 45 -6.44 4.27 -6.18
CA GLN A 45 -7.21 4.76 -7.33
C GLN A 45 -7.51 3.64 -8.34
N LEU A 46 -6.53 2.79 -8.64
CA LEU A 46 -6.70 1.68 -9.58
C LEU A 46 -7.80 0.71 -9.12
N TYR A 47 -7.78 0.29 -7.86
CA TYR A 47 -8.79 -0.65 -7.35
C TYR A 47 -10.16 0.00 -7.15
N LEU A 48 -10.22 1.29 -6.82
CA LEU A 48 -11.47 2.04 -6.81
C LEU A 48 -12.13 2.04 -8.19
N ASP A 49 -11.35 2.30 -9.25
CA ASP A 49 -11.85 2.30 -10.61
C ASP A 49 -12.26 0.89 -11.07
N ALA A 50 -11.49 -0.13 -10.70
CA ALA A 50 -11.82 -1.53 -10.99
C ALA A 50 -13.12 -1.98 -10.26
N ALA A 51 -13.29 -1.63 -8.99
CA ALA A 51 -14.50 -1.93 -8.22
C ALA A 51 -15.74 -1.23 -8.83
N ARG A 52 -15.59 0.03 -9.25
CA ARG A 52 -16.62 0.79 -9.96
C ARG A 52 -16.95 0.17 -11.32
N HIS A 53 -15.95 -0.36 -12.03
CA HIS A 53 -16.16 -1.06 -13.29
C HIS A 53 -16.95 -2.36 -13.07
N GLY A 54 -16.54 -3.19 -12.10
CA GLY A 54 -17.24 -4.42 -11.72
C GLY A 54 -18.70 -4.18 -11.35
N ALA A 55 -18.98 -3.09 -10.61
CA ALA A 55 -20.35 -2.68 -10.30
C ALA A 55 -21.17 -2.30 -11.54
N ARG A 56 -20.56 -1.63 -12.53
CA ARG A 56 -21.22 -1.22 -13.78
C ARG A 56 -21.56 -2.39 -14.69
N ILE A 57 -20.70 -3.41 -14.77
CA ILE A 57 -20.91 -4.59 -15.63
C ILE A 57 -21.74 -5.69 -14.95
N GLY A 58 -22.19 -5.48 -13.70
CA GLY A 58 -22.97 -6.46 -12.95
C GLY A 58 -22.16 -7.64 -12.40
N SER A 59 -20.83 -7.58 -12.45
CA SER A 59 -19.96 -8.62 -11.90
C SER A 59 -19.78 -8.44 -10.40
N ARG A 60 -20.62 -9.15 -9.63
CA ARG A 60 -20.60 -9.09 -8.16
C ARG A 60 -19.29 -9.62 -7.58
N ASP A 61 -18.73 -10.67 -8.19
CA ASP A 61 -17.50 -11.31 -7.69
C ASP A 61 -16.25 -10.48 -7.98
N ASP A 62 -16.21 -9.74 -9.08
CA ASP A 62 -15.12 -8.78 -9.36
C ASP A 62 -15.24 -7.57 -8.42
N ARG A 63 -16.46 -7.08 -8.19
CA ARG A 63 -16.70 -5.96 -7.28
C ARG A 63 -16.22 -6.27 -5.87
N ILE A 64 -16.60 -7.42 -5.30
CA ILE A 64 -16.17 -7.81 -3.94
C ILE A 64 -14.66 -7.94 -3.90
N PHE A 65 -14.06 -8.59 -4.90
CA PHE A 65 -12.61 -8.77 -4.96
C PHE A 65 -11.83 -7.45 -5.00
N PHE A 66 -12.22 -6.51 -5.85
CA PHE A 66 -11.55 -5.20 -5.93
C PHE A 66 -11.85 -4.31 -4.71
N GLN A 67 -12.99 -4.51 -4.04
CA GLN A 67 -13.30 -3.83 -2.79
C GLN A 67 -12.38 -4.30 -1.65
N ASP A 68 -12.15 -5.61 -1.53
CA ASP A 68 -11.20 -6.16 -0.54
C ASP A 68 -9.80 -5.59 -0.75
N LEU A 69 -9.31 -5.58 -2.01
CA LEU A 69 -8.00 -5.02 -2.34
C LEU A 69 -7.93 -3.52 -2.04
N LEU A 70 -8.98 -2.77 -2.36
CA LEU A 70 -9.06 -1.35 -2.05
C LEU A 70 -8.95 -1.08 -0.54
N GLU A 71 -9.58 -1.90 0.29
CA GLU A 71 -9.52 -1.77 1.75
C GLU A 71 -8.13 -2.08 2.31
N GLU A 72 -7.44 -3.08 1.75
CA GLU A 72 -6.05 -3.40 2.07
C GLU A 72 -5.12 -2.21 1.79
N GLU A 73 -5.13 -1.65 0.58
CA GLU A 73 -4.22 -0.54 0.24
C GLU A 73 -4.56 0.75 1.00
N GLN A 74 -5.83 0.98 1.32
CA GLN A 74 -6.20 2.10 2.21
C GLN A 74 -5.65 1.91 3.63
N ALA A 75 -5.55 0.67 4.13
CA ALA A 75 -4.93 0.38 5.41
C ALA A 75 -3.42 0.62 5.35
N HIS A 76 -2.74 0.12 4.31
CA HIS A 76 -1.31 0.36 4.11
C HIS A 76 -0.98 1.85 4.03
N ALA A 77 -1.77 2.63 3.28
CA ALA A 77 -1.60 4.08 3.20
C ALA A 77 -1.72 4.77 4.57
N ARG A 78 -2.65 4.33 5.42
CA ARG A 78 -2.79 4.85 6.80
C ARG A 78 -1.60 4.50 7.67
N ASP A 79 -1.11 3.26 7.59
CA ASP A 79 0.03 2.79 8.37
C ASP A 79 1.31 3.55 8.00
N LEU A 80 1.52 3.83 6.71
CA LEU A 80 2.62 4.66 6.23
C LEU A 80 2.55 6.08 6.76
N ILE A 81 1.37 6.72 6.75
CA ILE A 81 1.18 8.05 7.35
C ILE A 81 1.52 8.02 8.84
N GLN A 82 1.04 7.02 9.58
CA GLN A 82 1.30 6.89 11.01
C GLN A 82 2.80 6.71 11.29
N TRP A 83 3.51 5.97 10.45
CA TRP A 83 4.95 5.80 10.58
C TRP A 83 5.70 7.09 10.27
N MET A 84 5.37 7.79 9.19
CA MET A 84 5.98 9.09 8.90
C MET A 84 5.81 10.08 10.06
N GLN A 85 4.62 10.11 10.68
CA GLN A 85 4.35 10.95 11.85
C GLN A 85 5.15 10.55 13.10
N SER A 86 5.46 9.27 13.27
CA SER A 86 6.26 8.80 14.41
C SER A 86 7.73 9.15 14.27
N LEU A 87 8.24 9.26 13.04
CA LEU A 87 9.61 9.71 12.76
C LEU A 87 9.83 11.19 13.06
N ASP A 88 8.79 12.02 12.90
CA ASP A 88 8.83 13.46 13.19
C ASP A 88 8.71 13.76 14.70
N ARG A 89 8.37 12.75 15.51
CA ARG A 89 8.31 12.88 16.96
C ARG A 89 9.73 12.73 17.54
N PRO A 90 10.28 13.73 18.24
CA PRO A 90 11.57 13.59 18.89
C PRO A 90 11.53 12.43 19.89
N ILE A 91 12.57 11.59 19.89
CA ILE A 91 12.78 10.52 20.88
C ILE A 91 12.89 11.17 22.27
N GLN A 92 11.77 11.26 23.00
CA GLN A 92 11.74 11.91 24.33
C GLN A 92 11.95 10.95 25.51
N ASP A 93 12.17 9.66 25.28
CA ASP A 93 12.35 8.69 26.37
C ASP A 93 13.75 8.06 26.35
N ALA A 94 14.76 8.84 26.75
CA ALA A 94 15.98 8.26 27.31
C ALA A 94 15.86 8.32 28.85
N PRO A 95 15.74 7.18 29.57
CA PRO A 95 15.76 7.19 31.03
C PRO A 95 17.12 7.76 31.48
N GLN A 96 17.07 8.94 32.11
CA GLN A 96 18.22 9.60 32.70
C GLN A 96 18.91 8.61 33.64
N ARG A 97 20.14 8.21 33.29
CA ARG A 97 21.00 7.41 34.15
C ARG A 97 21.05 8.09 35.51
N ARG A 98 20.47 7.45 36.54
CA ARG A 98 20.76 7.75 37.93
C ARG A 98 22.24 7.45 38.16
N ILE A 99 23.08 8.47 37.97
CA ILE A 99 24.42 8.51 38.53
C ILE A 99 24.20 8.84 40.00
N GLY A 100 24.14 7.81 40.83
CA GLY A 100 23.77 7.92 42.23
C GLY A 100 24.72 7.12 43.11
N ARG A 101 25.87 7.74 43.38
CA ARG A 101 26.70 7.71 44.59
C ARG A 101 27.13 6.38 45.21
#